data_AF-A0A660QSY0-F1
#
_entry.id   AF-A0A660QSY0-F1
#
_cell.length_a   1.000
_cell.length_b   1.000
_cell.length_c   1.000
_cell.angle_alpha   90.00
_cell.angle_beta   90.00
_cell.angle_gamma   90.00
#
_symmetry.space_group_name_H-M   'P 1'
#
loop_
_entity.id
_entity.type
_entity.pdbx_description
1 polymer ?
#
loop_
_entity_poly.entity_id
_entity_poly.type
_entity_poly.pdbx_seq_one_letter_code
_entity_poly.pdbx_strand_id
1 'polypeptide(L)'
;MDCKIPADITVSDKERELLKGLAARVREISELPIMEERRHLWRKHNDLDNERPMLLADPEGAWMELIPDNELECESQLLRWWEITLKKSIFNYENIGDDDVVEPWFDIPWDVTIGEYGVHVTKIYGDDRGSYT
;
A
#
# COMPACT_ATOMS: atom_id res chain seq x y z
N MET A 1 -12.05 21.01 17.05
CA MET A 1 -10.78 20.81 16.33
C MET A 1 -11.13 20.88 14.87
N ASP A 2 -10.63 21.90 14.19
CA ASP A 2 -10.85 22.07 12.76
C ASP A 2 -10.20 20.90 12.03
N CYS A 3 -11.03 20.09 11.36
CA CYS A 3 -10.57 19.12 10.38
C CYS A 3 -9.96 19.93 9.23
N LYS A 4 -8.66 20.21 9.33
CA LYS A 4 -7.89 20.75 8.21
C LYS A 4 -7.64 19.60 7.26
N ILE A 5 -8.52 19.47 6.28
CA ILE A 5 -8.25 18.77 5.02
C ILE A 5 -6.81 19.15 4.61
N PRO A 6 -5.91 18.20 4.30
CA PRO A 6 -4.58 18.57 3.82
C PRO A 6 -4.75 19.48 2.61
N ALA A 7 -3.95 20.54 2.63
CA ALA A 7 -3.97 21.63 1.67
C ALA A 7 -4.14 21.14 0.22
N ASP A 8 -4.92 21.90 -0.54
CA ASP A 8 -5.08 21.89 -2.00
C ASP A 8 -3.95 21.10 -2.70
N ILE A 9 -4.24 19.84 -3.08
CA ILE A 9 -3.23 18.94 -3.63
C ILE A 9 -2.92 19.42 -5.05
N THR A 10 -1.83 20.16 -5.18
CA THR A 10 -1.30 20.52 -6.49
C THR A 10 -0.53 19.31 -7.02
N VAL A 11 -1.09 18.64 -8.02
CA VAL A 11 -0.44 17.52 -8.71
C VAL A 11 0.28 18.09 -9.93
N SER A 12 1.62 18.00 -9.94
CA SER A 12 2.39 18.38 -11.13
C SER A 12 2.13 17.42 -12.29
N ASP A 13 2.39 17.87 -13.53
CA ASP A 13 2.27 16.99 -14.70
C ASP A 13 3.22 15.78 -14.61
N LYS A 14 4.40 15.98 -14.01
CA LYS A 14 5.38 14.90 -13.79
C LYS A 14 4.82 13.82 -12.86
N GLU A 15 4.29 14.20 -11.70
CA GLU A 15 3.70 13.26 -10.73
C GLU A 15 2.47 12.56 -11.33
N ARG A 16 1.65 13.29 -12.10
CA ARG A 16 0.49 12.71 -12.78
C ARG A 16 0.90 11.60 -13.75
N GLU A 17 1.90 11.85 -14.59
CA GLU A 17 2.37 10.85 -15.56
C GLU A 17 3.06 9.67 -14.89
N LEU A 18 3.84 9.91 -13.83
CA LEU A 18 4.42 8.85 -13.01
C LEU A 18 3.34 7.91 -12.42
N LEU A 19 2.35 8.48 -11.74
CA LEU A 19 1.29 7.70 -11.09
C LEU A 19 0.43 6.95 -12.11
N LYS A 20 0.15 7.55 -13.28
CA LYS A 20 -0.50 6.85 -14.38
C LYS A 20 0.33 5.69 -14.90
N GLY A 21 1.65 5.86 -15.03
CA GLY A 21 2.56 4.81 -15.46
C GLY A 21 2.57 3.63 -14.49
N LEU A 22 2.68 3.91 -13.19
CA LEU A 22 2.60 2.89 -12.13
C LEU A 22 1.25 2.18 -12.13
N ALA A 23 0.14 2.92 -12.22
CA ALA A 23 -1.19 2.34 -12.28
C ALA A 23 -1.42 1.49 -13.55
N ALA A 24 -0.87 1.91 -14.69
CA ALA A 24 -0.90 1.12 -15.92
C ALA A 24 -0.14 -0.20 -15.74
N ARG A 25 1.03 -0.17 -15.11
CA ARG A 25 1.81 -1.37 -14.82
C ARG A 25 1.09 -2.33 -13.86
N VAL A 26 0.48 -1.80 -12.79
CA VAL A 26 -0.38 -2.60 -11.88
C VAL A 26 -1.52 -3.25 -12.65
N ARG A 27 -2.18 -2.50 -13.54
CA ARG A 27 -3.25 -3.03 -14.38
C ARG A 27 -2.77 -4.15 -15.30
N GLU A 28 -1.64 -3.97 -15.98
CA GLU A 28 -1.05 -5.03 -16.83
C GLU A 28 -0.81 -6.32 -16.03
N ILE A 29 -0.28 -6.21 -14.81
CA ILE A 29 -0.03 -7.35 -13.93
C ILE A 29 -1.36 -8.00 -13.50
N SER A 30 -2.35 -7.20 -13.11
CA SER A 30 -3.68 -7.68 -12.64
C SER A 30 -4.46 -8.49 -13.70
N GLU A 31 -4.18 -8.23 -14.98
CA GLU A 31 -4.81 -8.87 -16.14
C GLU A 31 -4.09 -10.17 -16.57
N LEU A 32 -2.98 -10.55 -15.93
CA LEU A 32 -2.28 -11.79 -16.22
C LEU A 32 -3.10 -13.03 -15.83
N PRO A 33 -3.04 -14.13 -16.61
CA PRO A 33 -3.80 -15.36 -16.30
C PRO A 33 -3.52 -15.92 -14.89
N ILE A 34 -2.30 -15.76 -14.38
CA ILE A 34 -1.91 -16.21 -13.05
C ILE A 34 -2.69 -15.50 -11.93
N MET A 35 -3.15 -14.27 -12.15
CA MET A 35 -3.97 -13.57 -11.17
C MET A 35 -5.35 -14.20 -11.03
N GLU A 36 -5.94 -14.68 -12.12
CA GLU A 36 -7.20 -15.41 -12.04
C GLU A 36 -7.03 -16.78 -11.36
N GLU A 37 -5.91 -17.46 -11.65
CA GLU A 37 -5.56 -18.69 -10.94
C GLU A 37 -5.42 -18.45 -9.43
N ARG A 38 -4.67 -17.41 -9.02
CA ARG A 38 -4.52 -17.05 -7.60
C ARG A 38 -5.85 -16.69 -6.95
N ARG A 39 -6.73 -15.92 -7.62
CA ARG A 39 -8.08 -15.63 -7.10
C ARG A 39 -8.89 -16.90 -6.86
N HIS A 40 -8.85 -17.85 -7.80
CA HIS A 40 -9.50 -19.16 -7.64
C HIS A 40 -8.94 -19.92 -6.45
N LEU A 41 -7.61 -20.01 -6.35
CA LEU A 41 -6.94 -20.72 -5.25
C LEU A 41 -7.21 -20.09 -3.88
N TRP A 42 -7.24 -18.75 -3.78
CA TRP A 42 -7.61 -18.06 -2.56
C TRP A 42 -9.07 -18.29 -2.16
N ARG A 43 -10.01 -18.30 -3.11
CA ARG A 43 -11.42 -18.66 -2.83
C ARG A 43 -11.52 -20.08 -2.28
N LYS A 44 -10.86 -21.05 -2.93
CA LYS A 44 -10.78 -22.45 -2.49
C LYS A 44 -10.17 -22.59 -1.10
N HIS A 45 -9.09 -21.85 -0.83
CA HIS A 45 -8.45 -21.82 0.49
C HIS A 45 -9.42 -21.36 1.58
N ASN A 46 -10.15 -20.26 1.32
CA ASN A 46 -11.14 -19.71 2.24
C ASN A 46 -12.37 -20.62 2.42
N ASP A 47 -12.70 -21.42 1.41
CA ASP A 47 -13.74 -22.45 1.46
C ASP A 47 -13.30 -23.75 2.14
N LEU A 48 -12.06 -23.81 2.65
CA LEU A 48 -11.43 -24.99 3.27
C LEU A 48 -11.24 -26.18 2.30
N ASP A 49 -11.18 -25.92 0.99
CA ASP A 49 -11.00 -26.91 -0.09
C ASP A 49 -9.65 -26.68 -0.79
N ASN A 50 -8.57 -26.77 -0.02
CA ASN A 50 -7.22 -26.43 -0.47
C ASN A 50 -6.69 -27.36 -1.56
N GLU A 51 -6.33 -26.80 -2.71
CA GLU A 51 -5.62 -27.54 -3.79
C GLU A 51 -4.10 -27.60 -3.53
N ARG A 52 -3.55 -26.54 -2.91
CA ARG A 52 -2.15 -26.44 -2.47
C ARG A 52 -2.02 -25.42 -1.33
N PRO A 53 -0.90 -25.37 -0.62
CA PRO A 53 -0.62 -24.26 0.30
C PRO A 53 -0.60 -22.92 -0.44
N MET A 54 -1.28 -21.92 0.14
CA MET A 54 -1.16 -20.53 -0.27
C MET A 54 -0.03 -19.86 0.49
N LEU A 55 0.81 -19.10 -0.21
CA LEU A 55 1.94 -18.38 0.36
C LEU A 55 1.72 -16.88 0.21
N LEU A 56 1.81 -16.16 1.31
CA LEU A 56 1.84 -14.71 1.34
C LEU A 56 3.14 -14.29 2.04
N ALA A 57 3.91 -13.43 1.40
CA ALA A 57 5.15 -12.90 1.94
C ALA A 57 5.10 -11.37 1.89
N ASP A 58 4.76 -10.76 3.03
CA ASP A 58 4.78 -9.30 3.20
C ASP A 58 6.06 -8.87 3.95
N PRO A 59 6.93 -8.06 3.34
CA PRO A 59 8.09 -7.44 3.97
C PRO A 59 7.74 -6.40 5.04
N GLU A 60 6.95 -6.79 6.05
CA GLU A 60 6.54 -5.91 7.14
C GLU A 60 7.79 -5.32 7.84
N GLY A 61 7.85 -3.99 7.93
CA GLY A 61 9.00 -3.25 8.47
C GLY A 61 10.21 -3.13 7.53
N ALA A 62 10.38 -4.04 6.56
CA ALA A 62 11.51 -4.03 5.61
C ALA A 62 11.23 -3.21 4.33
N TRP A 63 10.01 -2.72 4.15
CA TRP A 63 9.63 -1.93 2.97
C TRP A 63 10.52 -0.73 2.68
N MET A 64 11.06 -0.07 3.71
CA MET A 64 11.98 1.07 3.55
C MET A 64 13.35 0.66 3.01
N GLU A 65 13.74 -0.61 3.14
CA GLU A 65 14.97 -1.15 2.56
C GLU A 65 14.77 -1.59 1.10
N LEU A 66 13.57 -2.11 0.79
CA LEU A 66 13.22 -2.60 -0.54
C LEU A 66 12.82 -1.48 -1.50
N ILE A 67 12.10 -0.48 -0.99
CA ILE A 67 11.71 0.72 -1.74
C ILE A 67 12.06 1.93 -0.87
N PRO A 68 13.32 2.40 -0.91
CA PRO A 68 13.77 3.53 -0.14
C PRO A 68 13.00 4.82 -0.42
N ASP A 69 12.78 5.63 0.62
CA ASP A 69 12.03 6.89 0.50
C ASP A 69 12.64 7.90 -0.49
N ASN A 70 13.95 7.85 -0.70
CA ASN A 70 14.65 8.71 -1.65
C ASN A 70 14.44 8.30 -3.12
N GLU A 71 13.85 7.13 -3.38
CA GLU A 71 13.43 6.69 -4.71
C GLU A 71 12.00 7.12 -5.05
N LEU A 72 11.27 7.70 -4.09
CA LEU A 72 9.94 8.24 -4.33
C LEU A 72 10.05 9.66 -4.91
N GLU A 73 9.43 9.85 -6.08
CA GLU A 73 9.51 11.10 -6.84
C GLU A 73 8.40 12.10 -6.50
N CYS A 74 7.28 11.63 -5.95
CA CYS A 74 6.22 12.52 -5.49
C CYS A 74 6.67 13.35 -4.28
N GLU A 75 6.21 14.59 -4.20
CA GLU A 75 6.55 15.50 -3.10
C GLU A 75 5.45 15.55 -2.04
N SER A 76 4.19 15.61 -2.47
CA SER A 76 3.03 15.62 -1.56
C SER A 76 2.93 14.30 -0.80
N GLN A 77 2.65 14.37 0.50
CA GLN A 77 2.52 13.19 1.36
C GLN A 77 1.48 12.18 0.84
N LEU A 78 0.34 12.67 0.32
CA LEU A 78 -0.69 11.80 -0.25
C LEU A 78 -0.20 11.12 -1.53
N LEU A 79 0.45 11.89 -2.42
CA LEU A 79 0.94 11.35 -3.68
C LEU A 79 2.08 10.35 -3.47
N ARG A 80 2.95 10.61 -2.49
CA ARG A 80 3.98 9.64 -2.04
C ARG A 80 3.35 8.36 -1.52
N TRP A 81 2.23 8.46 -0.79
CA TRP A 81 1.50 7.29 -0.32
C TRP A 81 0.89 6.48 -1.47
N TRP A 82 0.36 7.13 -2.51
CA TRP A 82 -0.09 6.44 -3.72
C TRP A 82 1.07 5.80 -4.48
N GLU A 83 2.17 6.53 -4.65
CA GLU A 83 3.36 6.06 -5.35
C GLU A 83 3.91 4.79 -4.68
N ILE A 84 4.14 4.82 -3.36
CA ILE A 84 4.66 3.66 -2.64
C ILE A 84 3.66 2.49 -2.67
N THR A 85 2.35 2.74 -2.59
CA THR A 85 1.33 1.69 -2.66
C THR A 85 1.39 0.94 -3.99
N LEU A 86 1.47 1.68 -5.10
CA LEU A 86 1.58 1.08 -6.44
C LEU A 86 2.93 0.37 -6.63
N LYS A 87 4.04 0.98 -6.19
CA LYS A 87 5.38 0.37 -6.28
C LYS A 87 5.47 -0.93 -5.48
N LYS A 88 4.87 -1.01 -4.28
CA LYS A 88 4.81 -2.24 -3.48
C LYS A 88 4.07 -3.36 -4.20
N SER A 89 2.92 -3.06 -4.80
CA SER A 89 2.14 -4.04 -5.56
C SER A 89 2.94 -4.61 -6.74
N ILE A 90 3.65 -3.75 -7.47
CA ILE A 90 4.55 -4.17 -8.55
C ILE A 90 5.70 -5.01 -8.00
N PHE A 91 6.33 -4.56 -6.92
CA PHE A 91 7.48 -5.24 -6.31
C PHE A 91 7.11 -6.65 -5.82
N ASN A 92 5.96 -6.81 -5.16
CA ASN A 92 5.44 -8.11 -4.73
C ASN A 92 5.40 -9.08 -5.91
N TYR A 93 4.79 -8.67 -7.02
CA TYR A 93 4.70 -9.53 -8.20
C TYR A 93 6.07 -9.83 -8.84
N GLU A 94 6.91 -8.82 -9.01
CA GLU A 94 8.15 -8.94 -9.79
C GLU A 94 9.32 -9.58 -9.01
N ASN A 95 9.38 -9.41 -7.68
CA ASN A 95 10.53 -9.80 -6.87
C ASN A 95 10.20 -10.81 -5.77
N ILE A 96 9.01 -10.75 -5.17
CA ILE A 96 8.61 -11.69 -4.11
C ILE A 96 8.03 -12.96 -4.73
N GLY A 97 7.12 -12.82 -5.69
CA GLY A 97 6.54 -13.93 -6.44
C GLY A 97 5.67 -14.85 -5.59
N ASP A 98 5.07 -14.33 -4.52
CA ASP A 98 4.12 -15.06 -3.68
C ASP A 98 2.75 -15.20 -4.37
N ASP A 99 1.75 -15.70 -3.64
CA ASP A 99 0.40 -15.89 -4.18
C ASP A 99 -0.50 -14.66 -4.04
N ASP A 100 0.04 -13.48 -3.73
CA ASP A 100 -0.75 -12.26 -3.64
C ASP A 100 -1.45 -11.94 -4.97
N VAL A 101 -2.65 -11.40 -4.88
CA VAL A 101 -3.46 -11.01 -6.05
C VAL A 101 -3.30 -9.52 -6.28
N VAL A 102 -2.71 -9.17 -7.41
CA VAL A 102 -2.67 -7.78 -7.86
C VAL A 102 -4.03 -7.44 -8.48
N GLU A 103 -4.71 -6.45 -7.88
CA GLU A 103 -6.00 -5.93 -8.34
C GLU A 103 -5.81 -4.68 -9.23
N PRO A 104 -6.74 -4.39 -10.18
CA PRO A 104 -6.65 -3.22 -11.07
C PRO A 104 -7.04 -1.90 -10.37
N TRP A 105 -7.02 -1.88 -9.05
CA TRP A 105 -7.40 -0.75 -8.19
C TRP A 105 -6.59 -0.81 -6.89
N PHE A 106 -6.56 0.29 -6.16
CA PHE A 106 -6.02 0.35 -4.81
C PHE A 106 -6.96 1.19 -3.95
N ASP A 107 -6.97 0.91 -2.65
CA ASP A 107 -7.87 1.59 -1.72
C ASP A 107 -7.39 3.00 -1.40
N ILE A 108 -8.33 3.92 -1.24
CA ILE A 108 -8.07 5.22 -0.62
C ILE A 108 -8.59 5.14 0.81
N PRO A 109 -7.73 5.27 1.83
CA PRO A 109 -8.15 5.15 3.21
C PRO A 109 -9.10 6.29 3.59
N TRP A 110 -9.98 6.00 4.54
CA TRP A 110 -10.83 7.01 5.15
C TRP A 110 -9.98 8.05 5.88
N ASP A 111 -10.34 9.34 5.74
CA ASP A 111 -9.83 10.38 6.61
C ASP A 111 -10.59 10.36 7.93
N VAL A 112 -10.00 9.72 8.95
CA VAL A 112 -10.64 9.47 10.24
C VAL A 112 -10.02 10.33 11.33
N THR A 113 -10.85 11.17 11.94
CA THR A 113 -10.51 11.83 13.21
C THR A 113 -11.14 11.07 14.36
N ILE A 114 -10.30 10.51 15.25
CA ILE A 114 -10.75 9.86 16.48
C ILE A 114 -10.65 10.87 17.62
N GLY A 115 -11.77 11.17 18.28
CA GLY A 115 -11.81 12.05 19.45
C GLY A 115 -11.28 11.37 20.71
N GLU A 116 -11.16 12.14 21.80
CA GLU A 116 -10.67 11.64 23.09
C GLU A 116 -11.75 10.88 23.91
N TYR A 117 -12.96 10.70 23.37
CA TYR A 117 -14.10 10.10 24.08
C TYR A 117 -14.37 10.71 25.48
N GLY A 118 -14.00 11.98 25.68
CA GLY A 118 -14.12 12.70 26.96
C GLY A 118 -13.00 12.45 27.96
N VAL A 119 -11.95 11.70 27.60
CA VAL A 119 -10.79 11.42 28.46
C VAL A 119 -9.49 11.74 27.71
N HIS A 120 -8.78 12.77 28.18
CA HIS A 120 -7.48 13.13 27.62
C HIS A 120 -6.43 12.07 27.93
N VAL A 121 -5.95 11.37 26.90
CA VAL A 121 -4.89 10.35 27.02
C VAL A 121 -3.54 11.03 26.80
N THR A 122 -2.77 11.22 27.87
CA THR A 122 -1.39 11.70 27.77
C THR A 122 -0.49 10.59 27.26
N LYS A 123 0.04 10.74 26.03
CA LYS A 123 1.08 9.85 25.52
C LYS A 123 2.44 10.32 26.04
N ILE A 124 3.13 9.45 26.76
CA ILE A 124 4.49 9.68 27.25
C ILE A 124 5.40 8.73 26.45
N TYR A 125 6.37 9.29 25.74
CA TYR A 125 7.34 8.55 24.95
C TYR A 125 8.71 8.61 25.64
N GLY A 126 9.52 7.56 25.47
CA GLY A 126 10.95 7.62 25.80
C GLY A 126 11.74 8.38 24.73
N ASP A 127 12.97 8.79 25.05
CA ASP A 127 13.86 9.50 24.12
C ASP A 127 14.19 8.64 22.89
N ASP A 128 14.37 7.33 23.07
CA ASP A 128 14.42 6.35 21.98
C ASP A 128 13.00 5.88 21.67
N ARG A 129 12.42 6.39 20.58
CA ARG A 129 11.08 6.01 20.13
C ARG A 129 10.93 4.55 19.64
N GLY A 130 11.96 3.74 19.82
CA GLY A 130 11.97 2.32 19.45
C GLY A 130 11.55 2.13 18.00
N SER A 131 10.63 1.19 17.76
CA SER A 131 10.12 0.83 16.43
C SER A 131 9.13 1.85 15.81
N TYR A 132 8.80 2.94 16.50
CA TYR A 132 7.86 3.96 16.02
C TYR A 132 8.58 5.30 15.89
N THR A 133 9.17 5.58 14.73
CA THR A 133 9.76 6.90 14.43
C THR A 133 8.73 8.01 14.34
#